data_AF-A0A832HH95-F1
#
_entry.id   AF-A0A832HH95-F1
#
_cell.length_a   1.000
_cell.length_b   1.000
_cell.length_c   1.000
_cell.angle_alpha   90.00
_cell.angle_beta   90.00
_cell.angle_gamma   90.00
#
_symmetry.space_group_name_H-M   'P 1'
#
loop_
_entity.id
_entity.type
_entity.pdbx_description
1 polymer ?
#
loop_
_entity_poly.entity_id
_entity_poly.type
_entity_poly.pdbx_seq_one_letter_code
_entity_poly.pdbx_strand_id
1 'polypeptide(L)'
;MKRFAVLAAVVLAVGSGVVFAAERRTTTRPPARPAQPAQPAQPASLKNPLLPQQVVMDGLMPDMGLIQTAPMMAPATFDPLYTADDWAAYRAKLGSEADDLRSKRSSGHLAFAAKLIEAASDPAAKPGFRKLCLVRAVAVSYRNSGSFATSDKAITLFQEIMDIERPADMAALWTMTNTLSRYATTPKPDRIRYSGIAAKANMQLVLELLRRDQLDAAQNLVRLLHYHEGWLKNDGATRAKISQVRGLTGQTVVMLEYLGRQYDLAVKGNESALLPLYLYATYVKPDAAFVQQVAARGANGAVGQLHQQIEAAKKDPTANYTAAEALRGVATTLPDGVLKRRTLYGALQMYRAFLSDPATERERVKRTLARMHVEAVVADGAHGPTPVRIYEPVAAATQPATQPTTTAIAATQPTSRPATQPSSSAGGTTAFASR
;
A
#
# COMPACT_ATOMS: atom_id res chain seq x y z
N MET A 1 20.61 28.91 -36.69
CA MET A 1 21.35 29.08 -35.40
C MET A 1 20.90 30.37 -34.73
N LYS A 2 21.11 30.53 -33.40
CA LYS A 2 20.46 31.51 -32.49
C LYS A 2 19.03 31.05 -32.12
N ARG A 3 18.85 30.35 -30.98
CA ARG A 3 18.79 30.85 -29.58
C ARG A 3 17.48 31.60 -29.28
N PHE A 4 16.45 30.85 -28.91
CA PHE A 4 15.32 31.37 -28.14
C PHE A 4 15.57 31.10 -26.65
N ALA A 5 15.35 32.10 -25.81
CA ALA A 5 15.33 32.02 -24.37
C ALA A 5 14.15 32.83 -23.84
N VAL A 6 13.68 32.49 -22.63
CA VAL A 6 12.68 33.22 -21.82
C VAL A 6 11.21 33.11 -22.29
N LEU A 7 10.56 32.04 -21.83
CA LEU A 7 9.15 31.93 -21.38
C LEU A 7 8.95 30.47 -20.93
N ALA A 8 8.30 30.12 -19.81
CA ALA A 8 7.52 30.92 -18.85
C ALA A 8 7.74 30.46 -17.40
N ALA A 9 7.53 31.36 -16.44
CA ALA A 9 7.51 31.05 -15.02
C ALA A 9 6.07 31.06 -14.49
N VAL A 10 5.39 29.90 -14.47
CA VAL A 10 4.18 29.65 -13.65
C VAL A 10 4.10 28.16 -13.28
N VAL A 11 4.74 27.75 -12.17
CA VAL A 11 4.33 26.55 -11.41
C VAL A 11 4.57 26.81 -9.92
N LEU A 12 3.65 27.56 -9.31
CA LEU A 12 3.53 27.71 -7.87
C LEU A 12 2.03 27.79 -7.55
N ALA A 13 1.60 27.11 -6.48
CA ALA A 13 0.20 26.88 -6.08
C ALA A 13 -0.62 25.89 -6.95
N VAL A 14 -0.40 24.59 -6.70
CA VAL A 14 -1.53 23.63 -6.61
C VAL A 14 -1.59 23.17 -5.15
N GLY A 15 -2.77 23.33 -4.53
CA GLY A 15 -2.88 23.52 -3.09
C GLY A 15 -2.60 22.31 -2.21
N SER A 16 -1.78 22.51 -1.18
CA SER A 16 -1.82 21.70 0.04
C SER A 16 -2.94 22.25 0.93
N GLY A 17 -4.14 21.67 0.81
CA GLY A 17 -5.39 22.25 1.32
C GLY A 17 -6.24 21.32 2.18
N VAL A 18 -5.65 20.62 3.15
CA VAL A 18 -6.44 20.02 4.25
C VAL A 18 -6.76 21.15 5.23
N VAL A 19 -7.84 21.89 4.94
CA VAL A 19 -8.31 22.98 5.79
C VAL A 19 -8.98 22.41 7.03
N PHE A 20 -8.44 22.71 8.21
CA PHE A 20 -9.14 22.49 9.48
C PHE A 20 -10.32 23.46 9.58
N ALA A 21 -11.53 23.00 9.27
CA ALA A 21 -12.76 23.75 9.53
C ALA A 21 -13.11 23.69 11.04
N ALA A 22 -12.47 24.55 11.83
CA ALA A 22 -12.90 24.87 13.19
C ALA A 22 -13.99 25.96 13.14
N GLU A 23 -15.18 25.59 12.67
CA GLU A 23 -16.26 26.56 12.44
C GLU A 23 -17.08 26.80 13.72
N ARG A 24 -16.95 28.01 14.30
CA ARG A 24 -17.83 28.47 15.38
C ARG A 24 -19.23 28.67 14.82
N ARG A 25 -20.20 27.86 15.25
CA ARG A 25 -21.62 28.09 14.97
C ARG A 25 -22.12 29.35 15.69
N THR A 26 -22.15 30.48 14.98
CA THR A 26 -23.12 31.56 15.25
C THR A 26 -24.35 31.33 14.38
N THR A 27 -25.51 31.22 15.02
CA THR A 27 -26.79 30.90 14.35
C THR A 27 -27.43 32.12 13.71
N THR A 28 -27.37 32.22 12.39
CA THR A 28 -28.26 33.07 11.58
C THR A 28 -28.82 32.25 10.41
N ARG A 29 -30.14 32.23 10.28
CA ARG A 29 -30.89 31.38 9.33
C ARG A 29 -31.19 32.15 8.04
N PRO A 30 -30.67 31.75 6.87
CA PRO A 30 -31.08 32.31 5.58
C PRO A 30 -32.45 31.74 5.14
N PRO A 31 -33.20 32.46 4.27
CA PRO A 31 -34.51 32.01 3.78
C PRO A 31 -34.41 30.83 2.80
N ALA A 32 -35.48 30.05 2.70
CA ALA A 32 -35.52 28.82 1.91
C ALA A 32 -35.50 29.10 0.39
N ARG A 33 -34.71 28.33 -0.34
CA ARG A 33 -34.70 28.30 -1.81
C ARG A 33 -35.81 27.36 -2.30
N PRO A 34 -36.61 27.71 -3.34
CA PRO A 34 -37.67 26.83 -3.82
C PRO A 34 -37.13 25.50 -4.35
N ALA A 35 -37.90 24.43 -4.12
CA ALA A 35 -37.51 23.06 -4.44
C ALA A 35 -37.36 22.85 -5.95
N GLN A 36 -36.27 22.18 -6.33
CA GLN A 36 -36.01 21.78 -7.71
C GLN A 36 -36.89 20.55 -8.04
N PRO A 37 -37.54 20.47 -9.22
CA PRO A 37 -38.39 19.33 -9.55
C PRO A 37 -37.62 18.02 -9.50
N ALA A 38 -38.24 17.00 -8.89
CA ALA A 38 -37.64 15.68 -8.78
C ALA A 38 -37.37 15.10 -10.18
N GLN A 39 -36.11 14.74 -10.45
CA GLN A 39 -35.78 13.95 -11.64
C GLN A 39 -36.52 12.60 -11.56
N PRO A 40 -37.11 12.12 -12.66
CA PRO A 40 -37.74 10.80 -12.68
C PRO A 40 -36.69 9.74 -12.32
N ALA A 41 -37.07 8.83 -11.41
CA ALA A 41 -36.18 7.77 -10.96
C ALA A 41 -35.67 6.97 -12.17
N GLN A 42 -34.35 6.93 -12.36
CA GLN A 42 -33.74 6.02 -13.32
C GLN A 42 -34.17 4.59 -12.94
N PRO A 43 -34.57 3.75 -13.91
CA PRO A 43 -34.81 2.34 -13.63
C PRO A 43 -33.54 1.75 -13.01
N ALA A 44 -33.70 1.00 -11.91
CA ALA A 44 -32.57 0.48 -11.15
C ALA A 44 -31.63 -0.27 -12.11
N SER A 45 -30.44 0.28 -12.32
CA SER A 45 -29.45 -0.39 -13.16
C SER A 45 -29.14 -1.74 -12.51
N LEU A 46 -29.17 -2.80 -13.31
CA LEU A 46 -28.61 -4.09 -12.93
C LEU A 46 -27.13 -3.84 -12.62
N LYS A 47 -26.81 -3.61 -11.34
CA LYS A 47 -25.44 -3.41 -10.88
C LYS A 47 -24.66 -4.64 -11.33
N ASN A 48 -23.71 -4.43 -12.24
CA ASN A 48 -22.87 -5.51 -12.76
C ASN A 48 -22.18 -6.19 -11.56
N PRO A 49 -22.51 -7.45 -11.23
CA PRO A 49 -22.06 -8.11 -10.01
C PRO A 49 -20.54 -8.38 -10.03
N LEU A 50 -19.91 -8.31 -11.20
CA LEU A 50 -18.48 -8.45 -11.37
C LEU A 50 -17.69 -7.19 -11.02
N LEU A 51 -18.31 -6.00 -11.16
CA LEU A 51 -17.58 -4.75 -10.94
C LEU A 51 -17.37 -4.49 -9.44
N PRO A 52 -16.23 -3.91 -9.06
CA PRO A 52 -15.93 -3.55 -7.68
C PRO A 52 -17.03 -2.65 -7.08
N GLN A 53 -17.53 -3.00 -5.91
CA GLN A 53 -18.36 -2.08 -5.14
C GLN A 53 -17.45 -1.01 -4.52
N GLN A 54 -17.73 0.26 -4.83
CA GLN A 54 -17.03 1.39 -4.21
C GLN A 54 -17.29 1.40 -2.70
N VAL A 55 -16.24 1.12 -1.91
CA VAL A 55 -16.24 1.38 -0.47
C VAL A 55 -15.69 2.79 -0.23
N VAL A 56 -16.44 3.59 0.52
CA VAL A 56 -15.99 4.90 1.00
C VAL A 56 -14.76 4.67 1.88
N MET A 57 -13.62 5.29 1.58
CA MET A 57 -12.35 5.03 2.27
C MET A 57 -12.18 5.75 3.63
N ASP A 58 -13.23 6.46 4.06
CA ASP A 58 -13.24 7.23 5.29
C ASP A 58 -12.98 6.33 6.51
N GLY A 59 -11.99 6.70 7.31
CA GLY A 59 -11.62 5.97 8.52
C GLY A 59 -10.63 4.81 8.33
N LEU A 60 -10.12 4.56 7.12
CA LEU A 60 -9.03 3.58 6.97
C LEU A 60 -7.70 4.12 7.54
N MET A 61 -7.47 5.42 7.40
CA MET A 61 -6.28 6.09 7.92
C MET A 61 -6.55 6.60 9.35
N PRO A 62 -5.72 6.26 10.35
CA PRO A 62 -5.95 6.72 11.72
C PRO A 62 -5.69 8.23 11.88
N ASP A 63 -6.43 8.85 12.81
CA ASP A 63 -6.26 10.26 13.14
C ASP A 63 -4.95 10.52 13.93
N MET A 64 -4.07 11.33 13.34
CA MET A 64 -2.82 11.82 13.95
C MET A 64 -3.01 13.16 14.71
N GLY A 65 -4.27 13.57 14.93
CA GLY A 65 -4.67 14.66 15.79
C GLY A 65 -4.21 14.46 17.24
N LEU A 66 -3.76 15.54 17.92
CA LEU A 66 -3.61 15.50 19.38
C LEU A 66 -4.97 15.27 20.04
N ILE A 67 -5.99 15.98 19.54
CA ILE A 67 -7.37 15.89 20.00
C ILE A 67 -7.93 14.54 19.56
N GLN A 68 -8.59 13.85 20.49
CA GLN A 68 -9.30 12.62 20.19
C GLN A 68 -10.67 12.95 19.63
N THR A 69 -10.85 12.72 18.33
CA THR A 69 -12.19 12.48 17.77
C THR A 69 -12.60 11.03 18.06
N ALA A 70 -13.90 10.75 18.10
CA ALA A 70 -14.41 9.39 18.32
C ALA A 70 -13.84 8.42 17.26
N PRO A 71 -13.63 7.13 17.58
CA PRO A 71 -12.82 6.27 16.74
C PRO A 71 -13.47 6.05 15.38
N MET A 72 -12.77 6.44 14.31
CA MET A 72 -13.12 6.01 12.95
C MET A 72 -12.83 4.52 12.84
N MET A 73 -13.84 3.68 13.09
CA MET A 73 -13.70 2.22 13.17
C MET A 73 -13.71 1.55 11.80
N ALA A 74 -12.76 1.97 10.95
CA ALA A 74 -12.60 1.55 9.56
C ALA A 74 -13.83 1.80 8.66
N PRO A 75 -13.67 1.78 7.34
CA PRO A 75 -14.82 1.78 6.46
C PRO A 75 -15.50 0.41 6.44
N ALA A 76 -16.82 0.40 6.27
CA ALA A 76 -17.61 -0.83 6.20
C ALA A 76 -17.04 -1.75 5.11
N THR A 77 -16.76 -3.02 5.47
CA THR A 77 -16.01 -4.09 4.77
C THR A 77 -14.58 -4.38 5.26
N PHE A 78 -14.00 -3.62 6.20
CA PHE A 78 -12.67 -3.90 6.75
C PHE A 78 -12.69 -4.11 8.27
N ASP A 79 -11.84 -5.02 8.75
CA ASP A 79 -11.65 -5.26 10.18
C ASP A 79 -11.02 -4.03 10.85
N PRO A 80 -11.66 -3.39 11.83
CA PRO A 80 -11.21 -2.11 12.39
C PRO A 80 -9.94 -2.25 13.22
N LEU A 81 -8.95 -1.38 12.97
CA LEU A 81 -7.59 -1.40 13.56
C LEU A 81 -7.60 -1.73 15.07
N TYR A 82 -8.60 -1.21 15.77
CA TYR A 82 -8.97 -1.50 17.15
C TYR A 82 -10.50 -1.41 17.28
N THR A 83 -11.05 -2.08 18.28
CA THR A 83 -12.51 -2.16 18.53
C THR A 83 -13.01 -1.05 19.47
N ALA A 84 -14.35 -0.96 19.63
CA ALA A 84 -14.95 -0.09 20.65
C ALA A 84 -14.50 -0.46 22.07
N ASP A 85 -14.30 -1.76 22.37
CA ASP A 85 -13.76 -2.23 23.65
C ASP A 85 -12.31 -1.77 23.86
N ASP A 86 -11.47 -1.86 22.83
CA ASP A 86 -10.08 -1.39 22.89
C ASP A 86 -10.03 0.13 23.15
N TRP A 87 -10.95 0.89 22.51
CA TRP A 87 -11.11 2.32 22.76
C TRP A 87 -11.60 2.62 24.18
N ALA A 88 -12.57 1.87 24.70
CA ALA A 88 -13.06 2.01 26.06
C ALA A 88 -11.97 1.70 27.09
N ALA A 89 -11.21 0.63 26.90
CA ALA A 89 -10.05 0.27 27.73
C ALA A 89 -8.95 1.36 27.69
N TYR A 90 -8.69 1.92 26.51
CA TYR A 90 -7.79 3.05 26.34
C TYR A 90 -8.25 4.30 27.09
N ARG A 91 -9.53 4.69 26.96
CA ARG A 91 -10.10 5.84 27.66
C ARG A 91 -10.10 5.64 29.18
N ALA A 92 -10.37 4.42 29.67
CA ALA A 92 -10.33 4.09 31.09
C ALA A 92 -8.90 4.17 31.68
N LYS A 93 -7.88 3.66 30.97
CA LYS A 93 -6.50 3.60 31.47
C LYS A 93 -5.71 4.92 31.27
N LEU A 94 -5.98 5.67 30.21
CA LEU A 94 -5.14 6.79 29.75
C LEU A 94 -5.91 8.04 29.31
N GLY A 95 -7.25 8.05 29.37
CA GLY A 95 -8.09 9.10 28.79
C GLY A 95 -7.89 10.48 29.43
N SER A 96 -7.86 10.57 30.76
CA SER A 96 -7.65 11.85 31.48
C SER A 96 -6.31 12.49 31.13
N GLU A 97 -5.22 11.73 31.21
CA GLU A 97 -3.89 12.23 30.85
C GLU A 97 -3.77 12.64 29.38
N ALA A 98 -4.56 12.02 28.49
CA ALA A 98 -4.62 12.34 27.08
C ALA A 98 -5.39 13.64 26.79
N ASP A 99 -6.49 13.89 27.51
CA ASP A 99 -7.26 15.12 27.38
C ASP A 99 -6.43 16.34 27.84
N ASP A 100 -5.66 16.16 28.92
CA ASP A 100 -4.72 17.16 29.46
C ASP A 100 -3.53 17.47 28.54
N LEU A 101 -3.30 16.73 27.46
CA LEU A 101 -2.14 16.98 26.59
C LEU A 101 -2.10 18.41 26.04
N ARG A 102 -3.25 19.06 25.83
CA ARG A 102 -3.28 20.43 25.29
C ARG A 102 -2.59 21.47 26.18
N SER A 103 -2.55 21.26 27.50
CA SER A 103 -1.93 22.18 28.46
C SER A 103 -0.47 21.82 28.78
N LYS A 104 0.00 20.64 28.36
CA LYS A 104 1.32 20.12 28.68
C LYS A 104 2.41 20.69 27.74
N ARG A 105 3.60 20.90 28.31
CA ARG A 105 4.82 21.20 27.54
C ARG A 105 5.33 19.95 26.82
N SER A 106 6.28 20.11 25.90
CA SER A 106 6.86 19.02 25.11
C SER A 106 7.40 17.84 25.93
N SER A 107 7.98 18.10 27.12
CA SER A 107 8.41 17.04 28.05
C SER A 107 7.24 16.19 28.57
N GLY A 108 6.08 16.79 28.82
CA GLY A 108 4.87 16.08 29.21
C GLY A 108 4.28 15.23 28.08
N HIS A 109 4.42 15.67 26.82
CA HIS A 109 4.08 14.86 25.65
C HIS A 109 4.99 13.62 25.53
N LEU A 110 6.30 13.79 25.70
CA LEU A 110 7.26 12.69 25.67
C LEU A 110 7.00 11.66 26.77
N ALA A 111 6.75 12.12 28.00
CA ALA A 111 6.41 11.24 29.13
C ALA A 111 5.12 10.43 28.86
N PHE A 112 4.09 11.07 28.29
CA PHE A 112 2.86 10.37 27.92
C PHE A 112 3.05 9.39 26.76
N ALA A 113 3.87 9.74 25.75
CA ALA A 113 4.23 8.82 24.68
C ALA A 113 5.02 7.60 25.18
N ALA A 114 5.87 7.75 26.21
CA ALA A 114 6.54 6.64 26.87
C ALA A 114 5.53 5.71 27.59
N LYS A 115 4.57 6.27 28.35
CA LYS A 115 3.47 5.49 28.98
C LYS A 115 2.62 4.74 27.96
N LEU A 116 2.35 5.34 26.79
CA LEU A 116 1.63 4.68 25.70
C LEU A 116 2.39 3.46 25.16
N ILE A 117 3.71 3.58 24.99
CA ILE A 117 4.57 2.46 24.58
C ILE A 117 4.60 1.37 25.65
N GLU A 118 4.79 1.74 26.91
CA GLU A 118 4.77 0.80 28.05
C GLU A 118 3.46 0.01 28.12
N ALA A 119 2.32 0.69 28.02
CA ALA A 119 1.00 0.07 27.97
C ALA A 119 0.81 -0.85 26.75
N ALA A 120 1.50 -0.58 25.63
CA ALA A 120 1.47 -1.44 24.43
C ALA A 120 2.50 -2.58 24.47
N SER A 121 3.52 -2.52 25.33
CA SER A 121 4.48 -3.60 25.55
C SER A 121 3.96 -4.70 26.47
N ASP A 122 2.86 -4.46 27.20
CA ASP A 122 2.15 -5.46 27.99
C ASP A 122 1.66 -6.64 27.11
N PRO A 123 2.17 -7.87 27.29
CA PRO A 123 1.77 -9.02 26.49
C PRO A 123 0.36 -9.52 26.80
N ALA A 124 -0.22 -9.15 27.95
CA ALA A 124 -1.60 -9.50 28.31
C ALA A 124 -2.64 -8.55 27.68
N ALA A 125 -2.21 -7.41 27.13
CA ALA A 125 -3.11 -6.45 26.51
C ALA A 125 -3.61 -6.92 25.12
N LYS A 126 -4.90 -6.67 24.83
CA LYS A 126 -5.52 -7.00 23.53
C LYS A 126 -4.74 -6.36 22.36
N PRO A 127 -4.58 -7.05 21.21
CA PRO A 127 -3.84 -6.50 20.07
C PRO A 127 -4.35 -5.14 19.56
N GLY A 128 -5.67 -4.92 19.56
CA GLY A 128 -6.27 -3.65 19.16
C GLY A 128 -5.87 -2.50 20.08
N PHE A 129 -5.98 -2.69 21.40
CA PHE A 129 -5.49 -1.75 22.41
C PHE A 129 -4.00 -1.43 22.22
N ARG A 130 -3.15 -2.46 22.01
CA ARG A 130 -1.70 -2.28 21.79
C ARG A 130 -1.43 -1.43 20.54
N LYS A 131 -2.09 -1.74 19.42
CA LYS A 131 -2.00 -0.98 18.15
C LYS A 131 -2.45 0.48 18.33
N LEU A 132 -3.58 0.71 18.99
CA LEU A 132 -4.08 2.05 19.31
C LEU A 132 -3.05 2.85 20.11
N CYS A 133 -2.52 2.28 21.20
CA CYS A 133 -1.49 2.94 22.01
C CYS A 133 -0.23 3.30 21.22
N LEU A 134 0.26 2.43 20.32
CA LEU A 134 1.45 2.71 19.49
C LEU A 134 1.22 3.80 18.45
N VAL A 135 0.08 3.78 17.75
CA VAL A 135 -0.30 4.85 16.82
C VAL A 135 -0.43 6.19 17.56
N ARG A 136 -1.04 6.18 18.75
CA ARG A 136 -1.10 7.37 19.62
C ARG A 136 0.27 7.82 20.12
N ALA A 137 1.21 6.90 20.40
CA ALA A 137 2.56 7.23 20.81
C ALA A 137 3.30 8.00 19.71
N VAL A 138 3.17 7.58 18.45
CA VAL A 138 3.68 8.34 17.30
C VAL A 138 2.93 9.68 17.15
N ALA A 139 1.59 9.70 17.26
CA ALA A 139 0.77 10.91 17.13
C ALA A 139 1.11 12.01 18.17
N VAL A 140 1.46 11.62 19.39
CA VAL A 140 1.91 12.54 20.45
C VAL A 140 3.39 12.91 20.26
N SER A 141 4.21 11.96 19.81
CA SER A 141 5.64 12.18 19.61
C SER A 141 5.93 13.14 18.44
N TYR A 142 5.37 12.92 17.25
CA TYR A 142 5.83 13.59 16.02
C TYR A 142 5.76 15.12 16.04
N ARG A 143 4.90 15.71 16.88
CA ARG A 143 4.79 17.16 17.03
C ARG A 143 5.89 17.79 17.88
N ASN A 144 6.68 16.98 18.58
CA ASN A 144 7.80 17.40 19.42
C ASN A 144 9.12 17.08 18.71
N SER A 145 9.92 18.11 18.43
CA SER A 145 11.11 18.05 17.56
C SER A 145 12.30 17.20 18.05
N GLY A 146 12.20 16.55 19.21
CA GLY A 146 13.22 15.66 19.78
C GLY A 146 12.76 14.22 20.06
N SER A 147 11.60 13.81 19.55
CA SER A 147 10.90 12.56 19.93
C SER A 147 11.19 11.34 19.05
N PHE A 148 12.18 11.42 18.15
CA PHE A 148 12.34 10.44 17.08
C PHE A 148 12.59 9.02 17.59
N ALA A 149 13.37 8.85 18.67
CA ALA A 149 13.59 7.55 19.31
C ALA A 149 12.29 6.94 19.88
N THR A 150 11.39 7.77 20.43
CA THR A 150 10.07 7.34 20.92
C THR A 150 9.18 6.91 19.75
N SER A 151 9.17 7.68 18.67
CA SER A 151 8.42 7.36 17.45
C SER A 151 8.93 6.07 16.79
N ASP A 152 10.25 5.89 16.77
CA ASP A 152 10.92 4.72 16.20
C ASP A 152 10.57 3.45 16.98
N LYS A 153 10.72 3.48 18.31
CA LYS A 153 10.32 2.37 19.19
C LYS A 153 8.85 2.01 19.02
N ALA A 154 7.96 2.99 18.89
CA ALA A 154 6.54 2.75 18.65
C ALA A 154 6.26 2.10 17.29
N ILE A 155 7.01 2.47 16.24
CA ILE A 155 6.89 1.87 14.90
C ILE A 155 7.42 0.44 14.89
N THR A 156 8.57 0.16 15.50
CA THR A 156 9.13 -1.20 15.61
C THR A 156 8.16 -2.14 16.33
N LEU A 157 7.66 -1.74 17.51
CA LEU A 157 6.66 -2.52 18.24
C LEU A 157 5.34 -2.70 17.46
N PHE A 158 4.98 -1.75 16.59
CA PHE A 158 3.81 -1.90 15.73
C PHE A 158 4.06 -2.93 14.63
N GLN A 159 5.25 -2.93 14.02
CA GLN A 159 5.67 -3.92 13.02
C GLN A 159 5.72 -5.35 13.57
N GLU A 160 5.95 -5.52 14.88
CA GLU A 160 5.93 -6.82 15.56
C GLU A 160 4.52 -7.40 15.78
N ILE A 161 3.49 -6.55 15.87
CA ILE A 161 2.10 -6.98 16.19
C ILE A 161 1.10 -6.76 15.05
N MET A 162 1.55 -6.24 13.92
CA MET A 162 0.70 -5.99 12.75
C MET A 162 0.54 -7.23 11.88
N ASP A 163 -0.64 -7.37 11.29
CA ASP A 163 -0.89 -8.29 10.19
C ASP A 163 -0.62 -7.55 8.86
N ILE A 164 0.19 -8.17 8.00
CA ILE A 164 0.58 -7.57 6.72
C ILE A 164 -0.48 -7.72 5.63
N GLU A 165 -1.43 -8.64 5.79
CA GLU A 165 -2.55 -8.87 4.86
C GLU A 165 -3.78 -8.03 5.25
N ARG A 166 -3.68 -7.29 6.36
CA ARG A 166 -4.76 -6.47 6.92
C ARG A 166 -4.63 -5.00 6.48
N PRO A 167 -5.58 -4.47 5.68
CA PRO A 167 -5.50 -3.11 5.15
C PRO A 167 -5.43 -2.02 6.23
N ALA A 168 -6.15 -2.17 7.35
CA ALA A 168 -6.14 -1.21 8.45
C ALA A 168 -4.77 -1.09 9.12
N ASP A 169 -4.04 -2.21 9.26
CA ASP A 169 -2.71 -2.23 9.85
C ASP A 169 -1.68 -1.58 8.90
N MET A 170 -1.74 -1.90 7.60
CA MET A 170 -0.89 -1.27 6.58
C MET A 170 -1.16 0.22 6.42
N ALA A 171 -2.43 0.64 6.51
CA ALA A 171 -2.83 2.04 6.52
C ALA A 171 -2.28 2.78 7.74
N ALA A 172 -2.38 2.21 8.94
CA ALA A 172 -1.81 2.80 10.15
C ALA A 172 -0.29 2.95 10.08
N LEU A 173 0.43 1.90 9.63
CA LEU A 173 1.87 1.97 9.42
C LEU A 173 2.25 3.04 8.39
N TRP A 174 1.55 3.10 7.26
CA TRP A 174 1.76 4.14 6.25
C TRP A 174 1.52 5.53 6.84
N THR A 175 0.42 5.77 7.55
CA THR A 175 0.11 7.08 8.14
C THR A 175 1.19 7.53 9.12
N MET A 176 1.64 6.65 10.03
CA MET A 176 2.71 6.95 10.99
C MET A 176 4.01 7.33 10.26
N THR A 177 4.47 6.48 9.34
CA THR A 177 5.77 6.65 8.68
C THR A 177 5.77 7.77 7.64
N ASN A 178 4.68 7.93 6.88
CA ASN A 178 4.51 9.05 5.95
C ASN A 178 4.52 10.40 6.70
N THR A 179 3.85 10.49 7.85
CA THR A 179 3.83 11.70 8.69
C THR A 179 5.25 12.08 9.13
N LEU A 180 6.02 11.13 9.66
CA LEU A 180 7.41 11.37 10.07
C LEU A 180 8.33 11.70 8.89
N SER A 181 8.14 11.06 7.73
CA SER A 181 8.92 11.33 6.50
C SER A 181 8.74 12.75 5.97
N ARG A 182 7.54 13.32 6.16
CA ARG A 182 7.15 14.67 5.72
C ARG A 182 7.51 15.77 6.70
N TYR A 183 7.69 15.44 7.99
CA TYR A 183 7.90 16.44 9.02
C TYR A 183 9.28 17.10 8.91
N ALA A 184 9.31 18.43 8.92
CA ALA A 184 10.50 19.21 8.54
C ALA A 184 11.68 19.01 9.51
N THR A 185 11.40 18.82 10.81
CA THR A 185 12.44 18.63 11.83
C THR A 185 12.96 17.19 11.92
N THR A 186 12.36 16.23 11.20
CA THR A 186 12.89 14.87 11.13
C THR A 186 14.27 14.89 10.46
N PRO A 187 15.30 14.23 11.04
CA PRO A 187 16.61 14.13 10.42
C PRO A 187 16.53 13.58 9.00
N LYS A 188 17.38 14.07 8.09
CA LYS A 188 17.35 13.63 6.68
C LYS A 188 17.51 12.11 6.50
N PRO A 189 18.39 11.40 7.25
CA PRO A 189 18.47 9.94 7.19
C PRO A 189 17.15 9.26 7.58
N ASP A 190 16.53 9.71 8.69
CA ASP A 190 15.24 9.19 9.15
C ASP A 190 14.10 9.48 8.18
N ARG A 191 14.06 10.65 7.53
CA ARG A 191 13.06 10.93 6.49
C ARG A 191 13.15 9.95 5.33
N ILE A 192 14.36 9.61 4.89
CA ILE A 192 14.58 8.62 3.83
C ILE A 192 14.12 7.23 4.31
N ARG A 193 14.51 6.83 5.53
CA ARG A 193 14.12 5.55 6.15
C ARG A 193 12.60 5.41 6.27
N TYR A 194 11.92 6.38 6.89
CA TYR A 194 10.47 6.40 7.03
C TYR A 194 9.76 6.49 5.68
N SER A 195 10.30 7.23 4.70
CA SER A 195 9.75 7.25 3.32
C SER A 195 9.86 5.87 2.65
N GLY A 196 10.92 5.11 2.91
CA GLY A 196 11.06 3.72 2.46
C GLY A 196 10.04 2.78 3.10
N ILE A 197 9.81 2.87 4.41
CA ILE A 197 8.79 2.08 5.10
C ILE A 197 7.39 2.46 4.60
N ALA A 198 7.10 3.76 4.46
CA ALA A 198 5.84 4.26 3.92
C ALA A 198 5.60 3.79 2.47
N ALA A 199 6.61 3.82 1.60
CA ALA A 199 6.50 3.31 0.24
C ALA A 199 6.12 1.82 0.22
N LYS A 200 6.77 0.99 1.05
CA LYS A 200 6.47 -0.44 1.15
C LYS A 200 5.07 -0.69 1.72
N ALA A 201 4.67 0.04 2.76
CA ALA A 201 3.33 -0.06 3.36
C ALA A 201 2.22 0.36 2.39
N ASN A 202 2.39 1.47 1.67
CA ASN A 202 1.47 1.93 0.63
C ASN A 202 1.36 0.89 -0.51
N MET A 203 2.50 0.40 -1.01
CA MET A 203 2.50 -0.65 -2.04
C MET A 203 1.78 -1.93 -1.60
N GLN A 204 1.98 -2.40 -0.36
CA GLN A 204 1.26 -3.56 0.16
C GLN A 204 -0.24 -3.25 0.29
N LEU A 205 -0.61 -2.09 0.82
CA LEU A 205 -1.99 -1.65 0.97
C LEU A 205 -2.74 -1.59 -0.37
N VAL A 206 -2.10 -1.06 -1.41
CA VAL A 206 -2.64 -1.07 -2.78
C VAL A 206 -2.95 -2.49 -3.25
N LEU A 207 -2.05 -3.46 -2.98
CA LEU A 207 -2.27 -4.85 -3.37
C LEU A 207 -3.42 -5.49 -2.60
N GLU A 208 -3.55 -5.25 -1.29
CA GLU A 208 -4.68 -5.76 -0.50
C GLU A 208 -6.01 -5.13 -0.93
N LEU A 209 -6.01 -3.85 -1.30
CA LEU A 209 -7.20 -3.17 -1.84
C LEU A 209 -7.59 -3.76 -3.21
N LEU A 210 -6.63 -4.03 -4.09
CA LEU A 210 -6.91 -4.71 -5.36
C LEU A 210 -7.45 -6.13 -5.16
N ARG A 211 -6.99 -6.88 -4.15
CA ARG A 211 -7.54 -8.20 -3.79
C ARG A 211 -8.95 -8.15 -3.23
N ARG A 212 -9.33 -7.03 -2.58
CA ARG A 212 -10.65 -6.79 -1.98
C ARG A 212 -11.59 -5.98 -2.90
N ASP A 213 -11.29 -5.96 -4.20
CA ASP A 213 -12.05 -5.22 -5.22
C ASP A 213 -12.24 -3.73 -4.90
N GLN A 214 -11.24 -3.07 -4.30
CA GLN A 214 -11.25 -1.64 -4.00
C GLN A 214 -10.36 -0.85 -4.96
N LEU A 215 -10.80 -0.80 -6.22
CA LEU A 215 -10.04 -0.22 -7.33
C LEU A 215 -9.75 1.28 -7.13
N ASP A 216 -10.76 2.08 -6.82
CA ASP A 216 -10.63 3.54 -6.73
C ASP A 216 -9.76 3.94 -5.54
N ALA A 217 -9.86 3.19 -4.44
CA ALA A 217 -8.98 3.28 -3.30
C ALA A 217 -7.52 2.99 -3.67
N ALA A 218 -7.28 1.87 -4.37
CA ALA A 218 -5.96 1.49 -4.87
C ALA A 218 -5.38 2.55 -5.82
N GLN A 219 -6.16 3.04 -6.80
CA GLN A 219 -5.75 4.13 -7.70
C GLN A 219 -5.31 5.39 -6.93
N ASN A 220 -6.10 5.81 -5.94
CA ASN A 220 -5.81 7.02 -5.16
C ASN A 220 -4.52 6.87 -4.34
N LEU A 221 -4.30 5.71 -3.71
CA LEU A 221 -3.07 5.45 -2.94
C LEU A 221 -1.82 5.29 -3.82
N VAL A 222 -1.96 4.70 -5.02
CA VAL A 222 -0.86 4.60 -6.01
C VAL A 222 -0.31 5.97 -6.40
N ARG A 223 -1.16 7.01 -6.48
CA ARG A 223 -0.71 8.39 -6.76
C ARG A 223 0.24 8.90 -5.67
N LEU A 224 0.02 8.50 -4.41
CA LEU A 224 0.85 8.91 -3.26
C LEU A 224 2.26 8.31 -3.29
N LEU A 225 2.49 7.21 -4.03
CA LEU A 225 3.84 6.63 -4.20
C LEU A 225 4.83 7.60 -4.88
N HIS A 226 4.34 8.57 -5.66
CA HIS A 226 5.21 9.54 -6.35
C HIS A 226 6.02 10.41 -5.38
N TYR A 227 5.45 10.75 -4.22
CA TYR A 227 6.18 11.48 -3.18
C TYR A 227 7.39 10.68 -2.68
N HIS A 228 7.25 9.38 -2.48
CA HIS A 228 8.31 8.54 -1.93
C HIS A 228 9.44 8.27 -2.93
N GLU A 229 9.15 8.14 -4.22
CA GLU A 229 10.17 7.98 -5.28
C GLU A 229 11.22 9.11 -5.28
N GLY A 230 10.80 10.34 -4.98
CA GLY A 230 11.70 11.50 -4.89
C GLY A 230 12.77 11.37 -3.80
N TRP A 231 12.48 10.60 -2.74
CA TRP A 231 13.42 10.30 -1.64
C TRP A 231 14.23 9.01 -1.89
N LEU A 232 13.65 8.06 -2.63
CA LEU A 232 14.20 6.72 -2.87
C LEU A 232 15.07 6.63 -4.14
N LYS A 233 15.69 7.74 -4.56
CA LYS A 233 16.47 7.82 -5.82
C LYS A 233 17.52 6.72 -5.96
N ASN A 234 18.18 6.36 -4.86
CA ASN A 234 19.26 5.38 -4.79
C ASN A 234 18.76 3.94 -4.51
N ASP A 235 17.47 3.75 -4.21
CA ASP A 235 16.87 2.42 -3.98
C ASP A 235 16.16 1.96 -5.27
N GLY A 236 16.95 1.42 -6.19
CA GLY A 236 16.45 0.90 -7.47
C GLY A 236 15.46 -0.25 -7.29
N ALA A 237 15.62 -1.09 -6.27
CA ALA A 237 14.77 -2.24 -6.01
C ALA A 237 13.36 -1.82 -5.57
N THR A 238 13.24 -0.90 -4.61
CA THR A 238 11.93 -0.36 -4.19
C THR A 238 11.28 0.43 -5.32
N ARG A 239 12.05 1.19 -6.12
CA ARG A 239 11.50 1.90 -7.30
C ARG A 239 10.98 0.95 -8.38
N ALA A 240 11.65 -0.17 -8.62
CA ALA A 240 11.14 -1.22 -9.53
C ALA A 240 9.82 -1.80 -9.03
N LYS A 241 9.70 -2.10 -7.72
CA LYS A 241 8.43 -2.54 -7.09
C LYS A 241 7.32 -1.47 -7.21
N ILE A 242 7.62 -0.18 -7.05
CA ILE A 242 6.64 0.91 -7.26
C ILE A 242 6.10 0.92 -8.69
N SER A 243 7.00 0.77 -9.68
CA SER A 243 6.62 0.67 -11.10
C SER A 243 5.73 -0.56 -11.36
N GLN A 244 6.08 -1.72 -10.78
CA GLN A 244 5.29 -2.95 -10.88
C GLN A 244 3.87 -2.79 -10.31
N VAL A 245 3.73 -2.19 -9.12
CA VAL A 245 2.42 -1.95 -8.48
C VAL A 245 1.56 -0.98 -9.29
N ARG A 246 2.17 0.09 -9.84
CA ARG A 246 1.49 1.00 -10.79
C ARG A 246 1.00 0.28 -12.04
N GLY A 247 1.88 -0.51 -12.66
CA GLY A 247 1.56 -1.30 -13.85
C GLY A 247 0.41 -2.27 -13.60
N LEU A 248 0.45 -3.01 -12.48
CA LEU A 248 -0.62 -3.92 -12.09
C LEU A 248 -1.94 -3.17 -11.86
N THR A 249 -1.91 -2.04 -11.16
CA THR A 249 -3.11 -1.22 -10.92
C THR A 249 -3.71 -0.74 -12.24
N GLY A 250 -2.90 -0.16 -13.14
CA GLY A 250 -3.35 0.28 -14.45
C GLY A 250 -3.92 -0.84 -15.33
N GLN A 251 -3.27 -2.02 -15.33
CA GLN A 251 -3.78 -3.20 -16.03
C GLN A 251 -5.13 -3.68 -15.46
N THR A 252 -5.33 -3.62 -14.14
CA THR A 252 -6.61 -3.97 -13.51
C THR A 252 -7.72 -2.99 -13.92
N VAL A 253 -7.43 -1.69 -14.01
CA VAL A 253 -8.39 -0.66 -14.48
C VAL A 253 -8.84 -0.98 -15.91
N VAL A 254 -7.89 -1.10 -16.85
CA VAL A 254 -8.19 -1.37 -18.27
C VAL A 254 -8.94 -2.70 -18.44
N MET A 255 -8.61 -3.72 -17.65
CA MET A 255 -9.32 -5.00 -17.62
C MET A 255 -10.77 -4.84 -17.15
N LEU A 256 -11.04 -4.08 -16.09
CA LEU A 256 -12.39 -3.87 -15.57
C LEU A 256 -13.24 -2.98 -16.50
N GLU A 257 -12.65 -1.97 -17.15
CA GLU A 257 -13.31 -1.19 -18.21
C GLU A 257 -13.64 -2.03 -19.46
N TYR A 258 -12.78 -2.99 -19.80
CA TYR A 258 -13.07 -3.98 -20.85
C TYR A 258 -14.21 -4.90 -20.43
N LEU A 259 -14.15 -5.49 -19.22
CA LEU A 259 -15.20 -6.38 -18.70
C LEU A 259 -16.56 -5.69 -18.53
N GLY A 260 -16.59 -4.42 -18.13
CA GLY A 260 -17.81 -3.61 -18.10
C GLY A 260 -18.48 -3.53 -19.48
N ARG A 261 -17.70 -3.20 -20.53
CA ARG A 261 -18.18 -3.20 -21.91
C ARG A 261 -18.63 -4.57 -22.40
N GLN A 262 -17.93 -5.64 -22.02
CA GLN A 262 -18.36 -7.01 -22.36
C GLN A 262 -19.66 -7.38 -21.65
N TYR A 263 -19.86 -6.96 -20.40
CA TYR A 263 -21.12 -7.18 -19.67
C TYR A 263 -22.29 -6.48 -20.36
N ASP A 264 -22.15 -5.22 -20.77
CA ASP A 264 -23.20 -4.49 -21.48
C ASP A 264 -23.57 -5.14 -22.82
N LEU A 265 -22.58 -5.68 -23.55
CA LEU A 265 -22.79 -6.44 -24.79
C LEU A 265 -23.47 -7.79 -24.50
N ALA A 266 -23.04 -8.49 -23.46
CA ALA A 266 -23.65 -9.75 -23.03
C ALA A 266 -25.10 -9.55 -22.60
N VAL A 267 -25.44 -8.50 -21.84
CA VAL A 267 -26.83 -8.16 -21.48
C VAL A 267 -27.69 -7.99 -22.75
N LYS A 268 -27.16 -7.32 -23.78
CA LYS A 268 -27.80 -7.15 -25.11
C LYS A 268 -27.85 -8.43 -25.97
N GLY A 269 -27.40 -9.57 -25.47
CA GLY A 269 -27.49 -10.87 -26.14
C GLY A 269 -26.29 -11.26 -26.99
N ASN A 270 -25.18 -10.51 -26.95
CA ASN A 270 -23.97 -10.90 -27.67
C ASN A 270 -23.23 -12.04 -26.95
N GLU A 271 -23.33 -13.26 -27.49
CA GLU A 271 -22.69 -14.45 -26.93
C GLU A 271 -21.16 -14.37 -26.88
N SER A 272 -20.50 -13.72 -27.86
CA SER A 272 -19.03 -13.56 -27.85
C SER A 272 -18.53 -12.81 -26.62
N ALA A 273 -19.36 -11.92 -26.06
CA ALA A 273 -19.04 -11.14 -24.87
C ALA A 273 -19.16 -11.93 -23.56
N LEU A 274 -19.75 -13.13 -23.59
CA LEU A 274 -19.80 -14.03 -22.43
C LEU A 274 -18.42 -14.62 -22.09
N LEU A 275 -17.56 -14.81 -23.10
CA LEU A 275 -16.28 -15.52 -22.94
C LEU A 275 -15.30 -14.79 -22.01
N PRO A 276 -15.05 -13.47 -22.13
CA PRO A 276 -14.21 -12.75 -21.16
C PRO A 276 -14.78 -12.75 -19.73
N LEU A 277 -16.11 -12.70 -19.59
CA LEU A 277 -16.78 -12.70 -18.28
C LEU A 277 -16.63 -14.07 -17.60
N TYR A 278 -16.81 -15.15 -18.35
CA TYR A 278 -16.57 -16.52 -17.91
C TYR A 278 -15.13 -16.72 -17.42
N LEU A 279 -14.14 -16.28 -18.21
CA LEU A 279 -12.72 -16.40 -17.86
C LEU A 279 -12.34 -15.57 -16.63
N TYR A 280 -12.90 -14.36 -16.50
CA TYR A 280 -12.68 -13.52 -15.33
C TYR A 280 -13.21 -14.19 -14.06
N ALA A 281 -14.44 -14.70 -14.11
CA ALA A 281 -15.09 -15.42 -13.02
C ALA A 281 -14.49 -16.81 -12.74
N THR A 282 -13.67 -17.35 -13.65
CA THR A 282 -12.96 -18.63 -13.45
C THR A 282 -11.54 -18.44 -12.91
N TYR A 283 -10.76 -17.50 -13.47
CA TYR A 283 -9.30 -17.42 -13.26
C TYR A 283 -8.80 -16.13 -12.58
N VAL A 284 -9.67 -15.14 -12.37
CA VAL A 284 -9.29 -13.85 -11.77
C VAL A 284 -10.03 -13.60 -10.46
N LYS A 285 -11.36 -13.73 -10.48
CA LYS A 285 -12.24 -13.61 -9.32
C LYS A 285 -13.18 -14.84 -9.28
N PRO A 286 -12.75 -15.97 -8.69
CA PRO A 286 -13.51 -17.21 -8.70
C PRO A 286 -14.93 -17.06 -8.13
N ASP A 287 -15.95 -17.22 -8.99
CA ASP A 287 -17.36 -17.25 -8.62
C ASP A 287 -18.05 -18.39 -9.36
N ALA A 288 -18.22 -19.52 -8.66
CA ALA A 288 -18.80 -20.72 -9.25
C ALA A 288 -20.27 -20.55 -9.69
N ALA A 289 -21.05 -19.71 -9.00
CA ALA A 289 -22.45 -19.47 -9.35
C ALA A 289 -22.55 -18.65 -10.63
N PHE A 290 -21.74 -17.59 -10.73
CA PHE A 290 -21.68 -16.77 -11.94
C PHE A 290 -21.10 -17.53 -13.15
N VAL A 291 -20.06 -18.36 -12.94
CA VAL A 291 -19.50 -19.24 -13.97
C VAL A 291 -20.59 -20.16 -14.55
N GLN A 292 -21.39 -20.81 -13.71
CA GLN A 292 -22.49 -21.66 -14.14
C GLN A 292 -23.59 -20.86 -14.89
N GLN A 293 -23.94 -19.68 -14.39
CA GLN A 293 -24.93 -18.81 -15.06
C GLN A 293 -24.48 -18.39 -16.48
N VAL A 294 -23.21 -18.00 -16.63
CA VAL A 294 -22.65 -17.59 -17.92
C VAL A 294 -22.48 -18.79 -18.88
N ALA A 295 -22.05 -19.94 -18.37
CA ALA A 295 -21.96 -21.18 -19.15
C ALA A 295 -23.33 -21.65 -19.65
N ALA A 296 -24.36 -21.64 -18.80
CA ALA A 296 -25.72 -22.00 -19.17
C ALA A 296 -26.31 -21.05 -20.22
N ARG A 297 -26.02 -19.75 -20.12
CA ARG A 297 -26.47 -18.74 -21.11
C ARG A 297 -25.79 -18.91 -22.47
N GLY A 298 -24.54 -19.38 -22.49
CA GLY A 298 -23.77 -19.65 -23.71
C GLY A 298 -23.62 -21.13 -24.06
N ALA A 299 -24.56 -21.99 -23.64
CA ALA A 299 -24.40 -23.45 -23.63
C ALA A 299 -24.06 -24.07 -24.99
N ASN A 300 -24.60 -23.51 -26.08
CA ASN A 300 -24.36 -23.98 -27.45
C ASN A 300 -23.17 -23.27 -28.15
N GLY A 301 -22.62 -22.22 -27.53
CA GLY A 301 -21.55 -21.39 -28.07
C GLY A 301 -20.16 -21.76 -27.54
N ALA A 302 -19.17 -20.94 -27.89
CA ALA A 302 -17.77 -21.14 -27.49
C ALA A 302 -17.56 -21.23 -25.97
N VAL A 303 -18.39 -20.54 -25.18
CA VAL A 303 -18.33 -20.59 -23.70
C VAL A 303 -18.81 -21.93 -23.16
N GLY A 304 -19.93 -22.46 -23.66
CA GLY A 304 -20.42 -23.78 -23.28
C GLY A 304 -19.43 -24.89 -23.62
N GLN A 305 -18.84 -24.83 -24.81
CA GLN A 305 -17.78 -25.77 -25.24
C GLN A 305 -16.54 -25.71 -24.34
N LEU A 306 -16.02 -24.50 -24.06
CA LEU A 306 -14.89 -24.31 -23.16
C LEU A 306 -15.21 -24.80 -21.73
N HIS A 307 -16.41 -24.50 -21.23
CA HIS A 307 -16.85 -24.95 -19.91
C HIS A 307 -16.88 -26.48 -19.82
N GLN A 308 -17.48 -27.16 -20.80
CA GLN A 308 -17.52 -28.62 -20.87
C GLN A 308 -16.11 -29.23 -20.89
N GLN A 309 -15.17 -28.65 -21.64
CA GLN A 309 -13.78 -29.12 -21.68
C GLN A 309 -13.08 -28.96 -20.32
N ILE A 310 -13.27 -27.82 -19.64
CA ILE A 310 -12.73 -27.56 -18.30
C ILE A 310 -13.33 -28.51 -17.26
N GLU A 311 -14.64 -28.77 -17.30
CA GLU A 311 -15.29 -29.72 -16.38
C GLU A 311 -14.92 -31.18 -16.67
N ALA A 312 -14.66 -31.54 -17.93
CA ALA A 312 -14.13 -32.86 -18.30
C ALA A 312 -12.71 -33.07 -17.74
N ALA A 313 -11.84 -32.07 -17.83
CA ALA A 313 -10.47 -32.11 -17.30
C ALA A 313 -10.38 -32.35 -15.78
N LYS A 314 -11.45 -32.05 -15.02
CA LYS A 314 -11.56 -32.38 -13.57
C LYS A 314 -11.86 -33.86 -13.30
N LYS A 315 -12.36 -34.60 -14.29
CA LYS A 315 -12.81 -36.00 -14.16
C LYS A 315 -11.89 -36.97 -14.90
N ASP A 316 -11.31 -36.52 -16.01
CA ASP A 316 -10.43 -37.30 -16.88
C ASP A 316 -9.08 -36.58 -17.04
N PRO A 317 -7.97 -37.17 -16.56
CA PRO A 317 -6.63 -36.60 -16.74
C PRO A 317 -6.25 -36.34 -18.20
N THR A 318 -6.75 -37.13 -19.15
CA THR A 318 -6.44 -36.97 -20.59
C THR A 318 -7.12 -35.73 -21.19
N ALA A 319 -8.28 -35.33 -20.67
CA ALA A 319 -9.01 -34.14 -21.10
C ALA A 319 -8.31 -32.82 -20.73
N ASN A 320 -7.36 -32.84 -19.77
CA ASN A 320 -6.53 -31.67 -19.45
C ASN A 320 -5.77 -31.14 -20.66
N TYR A 321 -5.31 -31.99 -21.58
CA TYR A 321 -4.63 -31.53 -22.79
C TYR A 321 -5.55 -30.67 -23.67
N THR A 322 -6.76 -31.18 -23.95
CA THR A 322 -7.75 -30.48 -24.79
C THR A 322 -8.24 -29.19 -24.14
N ALA A 323 -8.47 -29.19 -22.83
CA ALA A 323 -8.85 -28.00 -22.09
C ALA A 323 -7.73 -26.94 -22.06
N ALA A 324 -6.46 -27.37 -21.97
CA ALA A 324 -5.30 -26.48 -22.06
C ALA A 324 -5.17 -25.83 -23.45
N GLU A 325 -5.32 -26.61 -24.53
CA GLU A 325 -5.34 -26.08 -25.91
C GLU A 325 -6.45 -25.04 -26.10
N ALA A 326 -7.66 -25.33 -25.63
CA ALA A 326 -8.80 -24.42 -25.73
C ALA A 326 -8.57 -23.11 -24.95
N LEU A 327 -8.08 -23.19 -23.71
CA LEU A 327 -7.71 -22.02 -22.91
C LEU A 327 -6.61 -21.19 -23.58
N ARG A 328 -5.59 -21.86 -24.14
CA ARG A 328 -4.50 -21.19 -24.85
C ARG A 328 -5.01 -20.47 -26.10
N GLY A 329 -5.81 -21.15 -26.93
CA GLY A 329 -6.44 -20.58 -28.12
C GLY A 329 -7.29 -19.36 -27.79
N VAL A 330 -8.17 -19.48 -26.80
CA VAL A 330 -9.00 -18.38 -26.28
C VAL A 330 -8.14 -17.23 -25.73
N ALA A 331 -7.03 -17.52 -25.05
CA ALA A 331 -6.16 -16.46 -24.55
C ALA A 331 -5.49 -15.62 -25.66
N THR A 332 -5.33 -16.15 -26.87
CA THR A 332 -4.82 -15.36 -28.01
C THR A 332 -5.82 -14.29 -28.48
N THR A 333 -7.12 -14.49 -28.25
CA THR A 333 -8.18 -13.53 -28.61
C THR A 333 -8.41 -12.44 -27.55
N LEU A 334 -7.77 -12.55 -26.38
CA LEU A 334 -7.90 -11.57 -25.31
C LEU A 334 -6.93 -10.39 -25.47
N PRO A 335 -7.32 -9.17 -25.06
CA PRO A 335 -6.37 -8.05 -24.92
C PRO A 335 -5.22 -8.39 -23.97
N ASP A 336 -4.04 -7.84 -24.23
CA ASP A 336 -2.89 -7.99 -23.34
C ASP A 336 -3.17 -7.37 -21.96
N GLY A 337 -2.98 -8.17 -20.91
CA GLY A 337 -3.27 -7.77 -19.54
C GLY A 337 -3.45 -8.95 -18.60
N VAL A 338 -4.00 -8.68 -17.42
CA VAL A 338 -4.17 -9.67 -16.35
C VAL A 338 -5.02 -10.86 -16.83
N LEU A 339 -6.20 -10.63 -17.44
CA LEU A 339 -7.10 -11.70 -17.87
C LEU A 339 -6.45 -12.69 -18.84
N LYS A 340 -5.69 -12.20 -19.83
CA LYS A 340 -4.93 -13.05 -20.78
C LYS A 340 -3.89 -13.90 -20.07
N ARG A 341 -3.02 -13.29 -19.25
CA ARG A 341 -1.98 -13.99 -18.48
C ARG A 341 -2.55 -15.04 -17.53
N ARG A 342 -3.72 -14.76 -16.95
CA ARG A 342 -4.47 -15.66 -16.04
C ARG A 342 -5.04 -16.86 -16.78
N THR A 343 -5.62 -16.63 -17.97
CA THR A 343 -6.12 -17.70 -18.85
C THR A 343 -4.98 -18.59 -19.34
N LEU A 344 -3.86 -17.99 -19.77
CA LEU A 344 -2.63 -18.71 -20.11
C LEU A 344 -2.06 -19.50 -18.93
N TYR A 345 -2.12 -18.96 -17.70
CA TYR A 345 -1.70 -19.70 -16.51
C TYR A 345 -2.63 -20.89 -16.19
N GLY A 346 -3.95 -20.75 -16.42
CA GLY A 346 -4.89 -21.88 -16.37
C GLY A 346 -4.52 -22.99 -17.35
N ALA A 347 -4.22 -22.63 -18.61
CA ALA A 347 -3.71 -23.58 -19.61
C ALA A 347 -2.40 -24.26 -19.15
N LEU A 348 -1.44 -23.49 -18.62
CA LEU A 348 -0.19 -24.00 -18.07
C LEU A 348 -0.40 -25.01 -16.94
N GLN A 349 -1.35 -24.76 -16.04
CA GLN A 349 -1.70 -25.70 -14.96
C GLN A 349 -2.28 -27.00 -15.53
N MET A 350 -3.15 -26.93 -16.54
CA MET A 350 -3.72 -28.11 -17.19
C MET A 350 -2.69 -28.93 -17.98
N TYR A 351 -1.81 -28.29 -18.77
CA TYR A 351 -0.69 -29.02 -19.41
C TYR A 351 0.22 -29.71 -18.37
N ARG A 352 0.46 -29.07 -17.22
CA ARG A 352 1.25 -29.67 -16.13
C ARG A 352 0.53 -30.85 -15.49
N ALA A 353 -0.77 -30.73 -15.21
CA ALA A 353 -1.59 -31.83 -14.68
C ALA A 353 -1.58 -33.04 -15.62
N PHE A 354 -1.80 -32.81 -16.92
CA PHE A 354 -1.67 -33.82 -17.97
C PHE A 354 -0.27 -34.47 -17.96
N LEU A 355 0.80 -33.68 -17.86
CA LEU A 355 2.17 -34.20 -17.85
C LEU A 355 2.53 -34.98 -16.57
N SER A 356 1.95 -34.64 -15.42
CA SER A 356 2.19 -35.32 -14.15
C SER A 356 1.41 -36.62 -13.96
N ASP A 357 0.30 -36.81 -14.68
CA ASP A 357 -0.59 -37.96 -14.44
C ASP A 357 -0.11 -39.25 -15.17
N PRO A 358 0.09 -40.38 -14.45
CA PRO A 358 0.52 -41.65 -15.03
C PRO A 358 -0.44 -42.24 -16.09
N ALA A 359 -1.75 -42.00 -15.98
CA ALA A 359 -2.73 -42.52 -16.95
C ALA A 359 -2.49 -42.00 -18.37
N THR A 360 -1.84 -40.84 -18.50
CA THR A 360 -1.54 -40.20 -19.78
C THR A 360 -0.25 -40.72 -20.43
N GLU A 361 0.58 -41.53 -19.77
CA GLU A 361 1.92 -41.93 -20.28
C GLU A 361 1.90 -42.59 -21.66
N ARG A 362 0.79 -43.26 -21.99
CA ARG A 362 0.55 -43.88 -23.31
C ARG A 362 0.36 -42.84 -24.42
N GLU A 363 -0.08 -41.62 -24.10
CA GLU A 363 -0.29 -40.51 -25.03
C GLU A 363 1.01 -39.76 -25.39
N ARG A 364 2.04 -40.50 -25.81
CA ARG A 364 3.42 -39.99 -26.02
C ARG A 364 3.48 -38.72 -26.88
N VAL A 365 2.71 -38.64 -27.97
CA VAL A 365 2.69 -37.48 -28.88
C VAL A 365 2.14 -36.23 -28.17
N LYS A 366 0.98 -36.33 -27.53
CA LYS A 366 0.39 -35.22 -26.75
C LYS A 366 1.30 -34.80 -25.60
N ARG A 367 2.02 -35.73 -24.95
CA ARG A 367 3.00 -35.40 -23.90
C ARG A 367 4.20 -34.62 -24.44
N THR A 368 4.67 -34.90 -25.66
CA THR A 368 5.70 -34.08 -26.33
C THR A 368 5.16 -32.68 -26.66
N LEU A 369 3.98 -32.58 -27.27
CA LEU A 369 3.34 -31.30 -27.60
C LEU A 369 3.07 -30.46 -26.34
N ALA A 370 2.53 -31.06 -25.28
CA ALA A 370 2.30 -30.39 -24.00
C ALA A 370 3.58 -29.80 -23.39
N ARG A 371 4.74 -30.47 -23.53
CA ARG A 371 6.03 -29.90 -23.07
C ARG A 371 6.41 -28.66 -23.87
N MET A 372 6.30 -28.71 -25.20
CA MET A 372 6.54 -27.54 -26.06
C MET A 372 5.55 -26.39 -25.76
N HIS A 373 4.30 -26.72 -25.46
CA HIS A 373 3.27 -25.73 -25.13
C HIS A 373 3.45 -25.16 -23.72
N VAL A 374 3.99 -25.90 -22.74
CA VAL A 374 4.41 -25.35 -21.46
C VAL A 374 5.45 -24.24 -21.64
N GLU A 375 6.45 -24.45 -22.50
CA GLU A 375 7.48 -23.43 -22.80
C GLU A 375 6.89 -22.23 -23.55
N ALA A 376 6.11 -22.48 -24.60
CA ALA A 376 5.47 -21.42 -25.38
C ALA A 376 4.53 -20.55 -24.52
N VAL A 377 3.68 -21.18 -23.70
CA VAL A 377 2.71 -20.48 -22.84
C VAL A 377 3.41 -19.67 -21.75
N VAL A 378 4.55 -20.13 -21.23
CA VAL A 378 5.41 -19.33 -20.33
C VAL A 378 6.03 -18.13 -21.06
N ALA A 379 6.50 -18.30 -22.30
CA ALA A 379 7.00 -17.21 -23.13
C ALA A 379 5.91 -16.17 -23.50
N ASP A 380 4.68 -16.63 -23.74
CA ASP A 380 3.47 -15.81 -23.95
C ASP A 380 3.02 -15.07 -22.66
N GLY A 381 3.73 -15.25 -21.54
CA GLY A 381 3.52 -14.52 -20.29
C GLY A 381 2.60 -15.22 -19.27
N ALA A 382 2.46 -16.55 -19.34
CA ALA A 382 1.77 -17.32 -18.30
C ALA A 382 2.54 -17.26 -16.98
N HIS A 383 2.04 -16.43 -16.08
CA HIS A 383 2.57 -16.28 -14.74
C HIS A 383 1.44 -16.49 -13.73
N GLY A 384 1.74 -17.24 -12.67
CA GLY A 384 0.78 -17.47 -11.60
C GLY A 384 0.43 -16.19 -10.86
N PRO A 385 -0.49 -16.26 -9.87
CA PRO A 385 -0.60 -15.18 -8.90
C PRO A 385 0.75 -15.02 -8.23
N THR A 386 1.53 -14.01 -8.60
CA THR A 386 2.68 -13.62 -7.80
C THR A 386 2.12 -13.19 -6.44
N PRO A 387 2.43 -13.88 -5.33
CA PRO A 387 2.13 -13.35 -4.02
C PRO A 387 3.14 -12.23 -3.79
N VAL A 388 2.84 -11.03 -4.31
CA VAL A 388 3.73 -9.87 -4.19
C VAL A 388 3.66 -9.37 -2.74
N ARG A 389 4.35 -10.06 -1.83
CA ARG A 389 4.67 -9.54 -0.50
C ARG A 389 5.76 -8.49 -0.69
N ILE A 390 5.36 -7.22 -0.68
CA ILE A 390 6.28 -6.09 -0.78
C ILE A 390 6.79 -5.71 0.60
N TYR A 391 5.98 -5.94 1.62
CA TYR A 391 6.31 -5.63 2.99
C TYR A 391 6.97 -6.80 3.73
N GLU A 392 8.23 -6.58 4.08
CA GLU A 392 8.97 -7.32 5.09
C GLU A 392 9.12 -6.41 6.31
N PRO A 393 8.77 -6.86 7.53
CA PRO A 393 9.06 -6.12 8.75
C PRO A 393 10.55 -5.81 8.82
N VAL A 394 10.89 -4.62 9.31
CA VAL A 394 12.29 -4.27 9.57
C VAL A 394 12.70 -5.05 10.82
N ALA A 395 13.37 -6.18 10.64
CA ALA A 395 14.11 -6.82 11.74
C ALA A 395 15.01 -5.74 12.37
N ALA A 396 14.93 -5.61 13.70
CA ALA A 396 15.46 -4.47 14.45
C ALA A 396 16.90 -4.11 14.01
N ALA A 397 17.00 -3.12 13.13
CA ALA A 397 18.26 -2.79 12.49
C ALA A 397 19.15 -2.10 13.51
N THR A 398 20.29 -2.72 13.81
CA THR A 398 21.33 -2.17 14.69
C THR A 398 21.59 -0.71 14.33
N GLN A 399 21.66 0.13 15.37
CA GLN A 399 21.75 1.59 15.27
C GLN A 399 22.78 2.04 14.21
N PRO A 400 22.49 3.07 13.39
CA PRO A 400 23.50 3.67 12.54
C PRO A 400 24.64 4.22 13.40
N ALA A 401 25.86 4.00 12.95
CA ALA A 401 27.09 4.18 13.72
C ALA A 401 27.15 5.52 14.49
N THR A 402 27.57 5.42 15.76
CA THR A 402 28.05 6.55 16.55
C THR A 402 29.05 7.38 15.76
N GLN A 403 28.74 8.66 15.57
CA GLN A 403 29.75 9.63 15.13
C GLN A 403 30.86 9.68 16.20
N PRO A 404 32.15 9.77 15.80
CA PRO A 404 33.21 9.96 16.76
C PRO A 404 33.05 11.33 17.42
N THR A 405 32.77 11.33 18.73
CA THR A 405 32.72 12.55 19.54
C THR A 405 34.06 13.28 19.41
N THR A 406 34.03 14.52 18.92
CA THR A 406 35.21 15.39 18.95
C THR A 406 35.57 15.66 20.42
N THR A 407 36.72 15.16 20.87
CA THR A 407 37.15 15.29 22.26
C THR A 407 37.29 16.76 22.63
N ALA A 408 36.34 17.27 23.42
CA ALA A 408 36.45 18.59 24.01
C ALA A 408 37.56 18.58 25.07
N ILE A 409 38.42 19.61 25.03
CA ILE A 409 39.54 19.78 25.94
C ILE A 409 39.00 20.03 27.36
N ALA A 410 39.31 19.13 28.30
CA ALA A 410 39.08 19.33 29.72
C ALA A 410 40.39 19.77 30.39
N ALA A 411 40.39 20.99 30.95
CA ALA A 411 41.54 21.53 31.65
C ALA A 411 41.66 20.97 33.07
N THR A 412 42.86 20.54 33.44
CA THR A 412 43.25 20.33 34.86
C THR A 412 44.69 20.79 35.06
N GLN A 413 44.87 21.82 35.89
CA GLN A 413 46.13 22.26 36.49
C GLN A 413 46.23 21.65 37.92
N PRO A 414 47.33 21.86 38.68
CA PRO A 414 48.76 21.89 38.32
C PRO A 414 49.65 21.12 39.33
N THR A 415 50.92 20.80 39.02
CA THR A 415 51.99 20.69 40.05
C THR A 415 53.43 20.72 39.49
N SER A 416 54.34 21.29 40.29
CA SER A 416 55.82 21.14 40.31
C SER A 416 56.70 21.55 39.10
N ARG A 417 57.45 22.65 39.33
CA ARG A 417 58.83 22.95 38.85
C ARG A 417 59.85 21.85 39.27
N PRO A 418 61.15 21.83 38.83
CA PRO A 418 62.00 22.97 38.40
C PRO A 418 62.99 22.76 37.21
N ALA A 419 63.62 23.89 36.80
CA ALA A 419 64.85 24.03 35.97
C ALA A 419 64.79 23.52 34.51
N THR A 420 65.50 24.06 33.51
CA THR A 420 66.71 24.93 33.54
C THR A 420 66.70 25.94 32.37
N GLN A 421 67.36 27.10 32.53
CA GLN A 421 67.80 28.03 31.46
C GLN A 421 69.17 27.59 30.87
N PRO A 422 69.81 28.27 29.88
CA PRO A 422 69.42 29.47 29.09
C PRO A 422 69.19 29.08 27.59
N SER A 423 69.47 29.81 26.49
CA SER A 423 70.03 31.15 26.18
C SER A 423 69.64 31.59 24.75
N SER A 424 69.67 32.92 24.49
CA SER A 424 69.67 33.63 23.18
C SER A 424 68.45 33.41 22.24
N SER A 425 68.05 34.39 21.40
CA SER A 425 68.66 35.67 21.02
C SER A 425 67.63 36.82 20.95
N ALA A 426 68.10 38.04 21.25
CA ALA A 426 67.49 39.29 20.75
C ALA A 426 67.96 39.55 19.30
N GLY A 427 67.34 40.40 18.48
CA GLY A 427 66.17 41.24 18.65
C GLY A 427 66.10 42.29 17.51
N GLY A 428 65.02 43.09 17.48
CA GLY A 428 64.86 44.21 16.52
C GLY A 428 64.56 43.80 15.07
N THR A 429 64.06 44.68 14.19
CA THR A 429 63.48 46.02 14.41
C THR A 429 62.54 46.36 13.23
N THR A 430 61.50 47.16 13.50
CA THR A 430 60.79 48.08 12.57
C THR A 430 61.00 47.98 11.04
N ALA A 431 59.91 47.96 10.26
CA ALA A 431 59.45 49.12 9.44
C ALA A 431 58.64 48.76 8.16
N PHE A 432 57.61 49.57 7.90
CA PHE A 432 57.12 50.04 6.59
C PHE A 432 56.75 49.08 5.44
N ALA A 433 55.42 48.97 5.25
CA ALA A 433 54.67 49.24 4.02
C ALA A 433 55.35 49.13 2.64
N SER A 434 54.75 48.33 1.73
CA SER A 434 53.99 48.87 0.58
C SER A 434 53.32 47.77 -0.27
N ARG A 435 52.05 48.03 -0.65
CA ARG A 435 51.19 47.28 -1.59
C ARG A 435 50.58 45.96 -1.08
#